data_AF-A0A318QIY9-F1
#
_entry.id   AF-A0A318QIY9-F1
#
_cell.length_a   1.000
_cell.length_b   1.000
_cell.length_c   1.000
_cell.angle_alpha   90.00
_cell.angle_beta   90.00
_cell.angle_gamma   90.00
#
_symmetry.space_group_name_H-M   'P 1'
#
loop_
_entity.id
_entity.type
_entity.pdbx_description
1 polymer ?
#
loop_
_entity_poly.entity_id
_entity_poly.type
_entity_poly.pdbx_seq_one_letter_code
_entity_poly.pdbx_strand_id
1 'polypeptide(L)'
;MAYSNPKTVRTDGSTSDHLTGWTGILQSDAYAGYNTLAKPGRQPAPVVSAGCWAHGRRGLFKIAERDKAPLAIEAVGRIDAIFQAERTINGTPPEHRLAVRQTDIAPLVDDLFDWMR
;
A
#
# COMPACT_ATOMS: atom_id res chain seq x y z
N MET A 1 -18.30 -25.84 22.99
CA MET A 1 -16.90 -25.42 22.75
C MET A 1 -16.90 -24.32 21.71
N ALA A 2 -16.79 -23.07 22.13
CA ALA A 2 -16.67 -21.92 21.22
C ALA A 2 -15.20 -21.52 21.17
N TYR A 3 -14.57 -21.67 20.01
CA TYR A 3 -13.23 -21.14 19.75
C TYR A 3 -13.35 -19.62 19.62
N SER A 4 -12.98 -18.89 20.67
CA SER A 4 -12.77 -17.46 20.62
C SER A 4 -11.48 -17.18 19.84
N ASN A 5 -11.64 -16.61 18.66
CA ASN A 5 -10.55 -16.06 17.86
C ASN A 5 -9.84 -14.96 18.68
N PRO A 6 -8.54 -15.11 19.05
CA PRO A 6 -7.86 -14.07 19.80
C PRO A 6 -7.76 -12.82 18.92
N LYS A 7 -8.51 -11.77 19.29
CA LYS A 7 -8.27 -10.44 18.78
C LYS A 7 -6.78 -10.15 19.00
N THR A 8 -6.10 -9.75 17.94
CA THR A 8 -4.75 -9.17 18.00
C THR A 8 -4.66 -8.23 19.18
N VAL A 9 -3.87 -8.60 20.19
CA VAL A 9 -3.55 -7.75 21.32
C VAL A 9 -2.76 -6.59 20.76
N ARG A 10 -3.37 -5.40 20.73
CA ARG A 10 -2.64 -4.15 20.54
C ARG A 10 -1.87 -3.93 21.83
N THR A 11 -0.55 -3.98 21.76
CA THR A 11 0.29 -3.44 22.83
C THR A 11 -0.07 -1.96 23.03
N ASP A 12 -0.03 -1.52 24.26
CA ASP A 12 -0.43 -0.21 24.78
C ASP A 12 0.45 0.96 24.31
N GLY A 13 1.58 0.69 23.65
CA GLY A 13 2.44 1.70 23.05
C GLY A 13 1.88 2.27 21.74
N SER A 14 1.96 3.60 21.56
CA SER A 14 1.56 4.20 20.30
C SER A 14 2.47 3.72 19.17
N THR A 15 1.96 3.68 17.94
CA THR A 15 2.80 3.39 16.76
C THR A 15 3.98 4.36 16.63
N SER A 16 3.82 5.59 17.13
CA SER A 16 4.89 6.58 17.15
C SER A 16 6.04 6.15 18.05
N ASP A 17 5.73 5.56 19.21
CA ASP A 17 6.74 5.10 20.17
C ASP A 17 7.56 3.95 19.58
N HIS A 18 6.89 2.97 18.96
CA HIS A 18 7.54 1.82 18.33
C HIS A 18 8.48 2.18 17.18
N LEU A 19 8.26 3.32 16.50
CA LEU A 19 9.07 3.77 15.36
C LEU A 19 10.01 4.92 15.73
N THR A 20 10.19 5.20 17.02
CA THR A 20 11.14 6.21 17.49
C THR A 20 12.52 5.94 16.91
N GLY A 21 13.15 6.97 16.33
CA GLY A 21 14.48 6.83 15.71
C GLY A 21 14.49 6.27 14.28
N TRP A 22 13.37 5.76 13.77
CA TRP A 22 13.28 5.24 12.40
C TRP A 22 12.74 6.29 11.42
N THR A 23 13.26 6.32 10.20
CA THR A 23 12.67 7.03 9.05
C THR A 23 12.80 6.19 7.78
N GLY A 24 11.96 6.49 6.79
CA GLY A 24 11.90 5.76 5.53
C GLY A 24 10.50 5.83 4.91
N ILE A 25 10.21 4.86 4.06
CA ILE A 25 8.90 4.69 3.42
C ILE A 25 8.08 3.69 4.24
N LEU A 26 6.90 4.09 4.69
CA LEU A 26 5.93 3.23 5.36
C LEU A 26 4.77 2.93 4.44
N GLN A 27 4.67 1.68 3.97
CA GLN A 27 3.49 1.21 3.28
C GLN A 27 2.40 0.83 4.28
N SER A 28 1.23 1.45 4.19
CA SER A 28 0.11 1.19 5.11
C SER A 28 -1.24 1.18 4.40
N ASP A 29 -2.27 0.75 5.12
CA ASP A 29 -3.68 0.80 4.72
C ASP A 29 -4.31 2.20 4.92
N ALA A 30 -3.49 3.24 5.14
CA ALA A 30 -3.89 4.59 5.53
C ALA A 30 -4.61 4.66 6.89
N TYR A 31 -4.35 3.71 7.80
CA TYR A 31 -4.81 3.82 9.18
C TYR A 31 -4.32 5.12 9.84
N ALA A 32 -5.26 5.89 10.40
CA ALA A 32 -4.98 7.22 10.93
C ALA A 32 -3.95 7.25 12.08
N GLY A 33 -3.72 6.12 12.75
CA GLY A 33 -2.67 6.00 13.77
C GLY A 33 -1.24 6.23 13.24
N TYR A 34 -1.03 6.14 11.92
CA TYR A 34 0.25 6.44 11.28
C TYR A 34 0.43 7.93 10.95
N ASN A 35 -0.62 8.76 11.02
CA ASN A 35 -0.59 10.16 10.55
C ASN A 35 0.45 11.03 11.27
N THR A 36 0.72 10.74 12.55
CA THR A 36 1.73 11.45 13.33
C THR A 36 3.16 11.22 12.83
N LEU A 37 3.41 10.09 12.14
CA LEU A 37 4.73 9.74 11.62
C LEU A 37 5.16 10.63 10.46
N ALA A 38 4.20 11.13 9.68
CA ALA A 38 4.45 12.00 8.54
C ALA A 38 4.53 13.50 8.92
N LYS A 39 4.32 13.84 10.20
CA LYS A 39 4.32 15.25 10.64
C LYS A 39 5.70 15.90 10.48
N PRO A 40 5.78 17.15 9.98
CA PRO A 40 7.00 17.94 10.01
C PRO A 40 7.59 18.03 11.43
N GLY A 41 8.92 18.03 11.54
CA GLY A 41 9.62 18.15 12.82
C GLY A 41 9.82 16.84 13.59
N ARG A 42 9.30 15.71 13.09
CA ARG A 42 9.59 14.39 13.64
C ARG A 42 11.08 14.04 13.47
N GLN A 43 11.69 13.47 14.50
CA GLN A 43 13.07 12.98 14.48
C GLN A 43 13.15 11.47 14.17
N PRO A 44 14.15 11.00 13.39
CA PRO A 44 15.21 11.77 12.73
C PRO A 44 14.72 12.52 11.48
N ALA A 45 13.60 12.10 10.91
CA ALA A 45 12.88 12.80 9.85
C ALA A 45 11.40 12.33 9.81
N PRO A 46 10.51 13.09 9.16
CA PRO A 46 9.18 12.61 8.81
C PRO A 46 9.24 11.32 7.98
N VAL A 47 8.31 10.40 8.23
CA VAL A 47 8.15 9.17 7.45
C VAL A 47 7.39 9.48 6.16
N VAL A 48 7.88 8.94 5.05
CA VAL A 48 7.19 9.00 3.76
C VAL A 48 6.08 7.95 3.76
N SER A 49 4.83 8.38 3.62
CA SER A 49 3.69 7.45 3.54
C SER A 49 3.55 6.88 2.12
N ALA A 50 3.36 5.57 2.01
CA ALA A 50 2.98 4.88 0.79
C ALA A 50 1.66 4.12 1.00
N GLY A 51 0.71 4.30 0.08
CA GLY A 51 -0.56 3.57 0.12
C GLY A 51 -0.37 2.10 -0.26
N CYS A 52 -0.99 1.19 0.48
CA CYS A 52 -0.97 -0.23 0.15
C CYS A 52 -1.93 -0.54 -1.03
N TRP A 53 -1.36 -0.97 -2.16
CA TRP A 53 -2.11 -1.38 -3.36
C TRP A 53 -3.21 -2.41 -3.07
N ALA A 54 -2.94 -3.40 -2.21
CA ALA A 54 -3.92 -4.43 -1.88
C ALA A 54 -5.15 -3.83 -1.16
N HIS A 55 -4.93 -2.83 -0.30
CA HIS A 55 -6.00 -2.13 0.39
C HIS A 55 -6.80 -1.23 -0.56
N GLY A 56 -6.13 -0.48 -1.43
CA GLY A 56 -6.78 0.34 -2.46
C GLY A 56 -7.65 -0.49 -3.41
N ARG A 57 -7.13 -1.64 -3.86
CA ARG A 57 -7.83 -2.56 -4.76
C ARG A 57 -9.06 -3.21 -4.13
N ARG A 58 -9.04 -3.51 -2.83
CA ARG A 58 -10.08 -4.31 -2.15
C ARG A 58 -11.49 -3.71 -2.30
N GLY A 59 -11.61 -2.39 -2.22
CA GLY A 59 -12.91 -1.71 -2.38
C GLY A 59 -13.44 -1.83 -3.81
N LEU A 60 -12.57 -1.54 -4.79
CA LEU A 60 -12.87 -1.64 -6.22
C LEU A 60 -13.27 -3.07 -6.60
N PHE A 61 -12.56 -4.07 -6.09
CA PHE A 61 -12.87 -5.47 -6.35
C PHE A 61 -14.27 -5.86 -5.86
N LYS A 62 -14.69 -5.40 -4.67
CA LYS A 62 -16.04 -5.67 -4.16
C LYS A 62 -17.13 -5.07 -5.06
N ILE A 63 -16.91 -3.86 -5.57
CA ILE A 63 -17.84 -3.19 -6.48
C ILE A 63 -17.87 -3.93 -7.83
N ALA A 64 -16.71 -4.30 -8.37
CA ALA A 64 -16.58 -5.06 -9.60
C ALA A 64 -17.27 -6.44 -9.50
N GLU A 65 -17.15 -7.11 -8.36
CA GLU A 65 -17.74 -8.43 -8.14
C GLU A 65 -19.26 -8.35 -7.96
N ARG A 66 -19.74 -7.43 -7.11
CA ARG A 66 -21.16 -7.30 -6.73
C ARG A 66 -21.99 -6.59 -7.79
N ASP A 67 -21.54 -5.43 -8.24
CA ASP A 67 -22.33 -4.49 -9.05
C ASP A 67 -21.97 -4.59 -10.54
N LYS A 68 -20.93 -5.39 -10.88
CA LYS A 68 -20.38 -5.52 -12.25
C LYS A 68 -20.08 -4.17 -12.91
N ALA A 69 -19.76 -3.16 -12.10
CA ALA A 69 -19.52 -1.81 -12.58
C ALA A 69 -18.29 -1.79 -13.50
N PRO A 70 -18.43 -1.37 -14.78
CA PRO A 70 -17.33 -1.41 -15.75
C PRO A 70 -16.08 -0.66 -15.29
N LEU A 71 -16.26 0.52 -14.67
CA LEU A 71 -15.14 1.31 -14.14
C LEU A 71 -14.40 0.59 -13.00
N ALA A 72 -15.11 -0.13 -12.14
CA ALA A 72 -14.47 -0.88 -11.06
C ALA A 72 -13.69 -2.09 -11.60
N ILE A 73 -14.22 -2.76 -12.65
CA ILE A 73 -13.54 -3.84 -13.34
C ILE A 73 -12.24 -3.33 -14.00
N GLU A 74 -12.30 -2.18 -14.67
CA GLU A 74 -11.14 -1.56 -15.31
C GLU A 74 -10.08 -1.14 -14.27
N ALA A 75 -10.49 -0.48 -13.18
CA ALA A 75 -9.58 -0.09 -12.11
C ALA A 75 -8.86 -1.30 -11.48
N VAL A 76 -9.61 -2.40 -11.24
CA VAL A 76 -9.02 -3.67 -10.76
C VAL A 76 -8.02 -4.22 -11.77
N GLY A 77 -8.36 -4.24 -13.06
CA GLY A 77 -7.49 -4.74 -14.13
C GLY A 77 -6.17 -3.97 -14.22
N ARG A 78 -6.22 -2.63 -14.14
CA ARG A 78 -5.03 -1.77 -14.13
C ARG A 78 -4.14 -2.02 -12.91
N ILE A 79 -4.73 -2.17 -11.72
CA ILE A 79 -3.97 -2.53 -10.50
C ILE A 79 -3.41 -3.97 -10.59
N ASP A 80 -4.14 -4.89 -11.21
CA ASP A 80 -3.66 -6.25 -11.42
C ASP A 80 -2.45 -6.31 -12.35
N ALA A 81 -2.36 -5.43 -13.36
CA ALA A 81 -1.17 -5.29 -14.19
C ALA A 81 0.07 -4.87 -13.37
N ILE A 82 -0.09 -3.91 -12.44
CA ILE A 82 0.97 -3.53 -11.50
C ILE A 82 1.41 -4.74 -10.65
N PHE A 83 0.45 -5.51 -10.13
CA PHE A 83 0.76 -6.71 -9.36
C PHE A 83 1.44 -7.82 -10.17
N GLN A 84 1.07 -7.99 -11.44
CA GLN A 84 1.77 -8.93 -12.31
C GLN A 84 3.23 -8.53 -12.50
N ALA A 85 3.50 -7.25 -12.78
CA ALA A 85 4.86 -6.75 -12.95
C ALA A 85 5.69 -6.89 -11.67
N GLU A 86 5.16 -6.48 -10.50
CA GLU A 86 5.85 -6.65 -9.20
C GLU A 86 6.18 -8.11 -8.88
N ARG A 87 5.31 -9.07 -9.26
CA ARG A 87 5.56 -10.50 -9.03
C ARG A 87 6.84 -10.98 -9.72
N THR A 88 7.18 -10.43 -10.88
CA THR A 88 8.37 -10.85 -11.65
C THR A 88 9.69 -10.51 -10.94
N ILE A 89 9.69 -9.52 -10.05
CA ILE A 89 10.88 -9.02 -9.36
C ILE A 89 10.96 -9.46 -7.89
N ASN A 90 10.03 -10.31 -7.43
CA ASN A 90 10.07 -10.87 -6.09
C ASN A 90 11.34 -11.71 -5.86
N GLY A 91 12.02 -11.46 -4.73
CA GLY A 91 13.26 -12.15 -4.39
C GLY A 91 14.51 -11.64 -5.13
N THR A 92 14.37 -10.72 -6.09
CA THR A 92 15.52 -10.10 -6.77
C THR A 92 16.17 -9.02 -5.88
N PRO A 93 17.44 -8.64 -6.13
CA PRO A 93 18.12 -7.61 -5.35
C PRO A 93 17.40 -6.24 -5.35
N PRO A 94 17.53 -5.44 -4.28
CA PRO A 94 16.82 -4.15 -4.16
C PRO A 94 17.04 -3.19 -5.33
N GLU A 95 18.25 -3.12 -5.86
CA GLU A 95 18.64 -2.28 -7.00
C GLU A 95 17.94 -2.72 -8.28
N HIS A 96 17.78 -4.03 -8.50
CA HIS A 96 17.05 -4.57 -9.64
C HIS A 96 15.55 -4.28 -9.52
N ARG A 97 14.98 -4.45 -8.32
CA ARG A 97 13.58 -4.09 -8.06
C ARG A 97 13.33 -2.60 -8.31
N LEU A 98 14.26 -1.74 -7.90
CA LEU A 98 14.15 -0.29 -8.12
C LEU A 98 14.20 0.05 -9.62
N ALA A 99 15.14 -0.53 -10.36
CA ALA A 99 15.25 -0.31 -11.79
C ALA A 99 13.96 -0.70 -12.52
N VAL A 100 13.46 -1.92 -12.32
CA VAL A 100 12.19 -2.37 -12.93
C VAL A 100 11.01 -1.52 -12.49
N ARG A 101 10.96 -1.09 -11.23
CA ARG A 101 9.91 -0.19 -10.77
C ARG A 101 9.90 1.13 -11.51
N GLN A 102 11.07 1.68 -11.80
CA GLN A 102 11.20 2.95 -12.51
C GLN A 102 10.91 2.81 -14.01
N THR A 103 11.35 1.74 -14.65
CA THR A 103 11.21 1.58 -16.10
C THR A 103 9.87 1.00 -16.51
N ASP A 104 9.38 0.01 -15.76
CA ASP A 104 8.28 -0.85 -16.22
C ASP A 104 7.00 -0.64 -15.41
N ILE A 105 7.11 -0.37 -14.11
CA ILE A 105 5.95 -0.28 -13.20
C ILE A 105 5.46 1.17 -13.06
N ALA A 106 6.36 2.15 -12.99
CA ALA A 106 5.99 3.57 -12.87
C ALA A 106 5.06 4.02 -14.02
N PRO A 107 5.30 3.65 -15.30
CA PRO A 107 4.36 3.99 -16.38
C PRO A 107 2.96 3.40 -16.18
N LEU A 108 2.84 2.20 -15.59
CA LEU A 108 1.53 1.59 -15.29
C LEU A 108 0.80 2.34 -14.17
N VAL A 109 1.55 2.86 -13.20
CA VAL A 109 1.00 3.68 -12.11
C VAL A 109 0.57 5.06 -12.64
N ASP A 110 1.37 5.67 -13.50
CA ASP A 110 1.05 6.95 -14.12
C ASP A 110 -0.19 6.84 -15.01
N ASP A 111 -0.28 5.81 -15.86
CA ASP A 111 -1.47 5.53 -16.68
C ASP A 111 -2.72 5.28 -15.83
N LEU A 112 -2.61 4.56 -14.70
CA LEU A 112 -3.70 4.41 -13.75
C LEU A 112 -4.17 5.76 -13.20
N PHE A 113 -3.25 6.65 -12.81
CA PHE A 113 -3.61 7.95 -12.26
C PHE A 113 -4.15 8.91 -13.30
N ASP A 114 -3.60 8.90 -14.52
CA ASP A 114 -4.08 9.70 -15.63
C ASP A 114 -5.51 9.29 -16.02
N TRP A 115 -5.82 7.98 -16.01
CA TRP A 115 -7.17 7.48 -16.24
C TRP A 115 -8.18 7.84 -15.13
N MET A 116 -7.72 8.01 -13.88
CA MET A 116 -8.59 8.36 -12.75
C MET A 116 -8.94 9.85 -12.65
N ARG A 117 -8.27 10.73 -13.40
CA ARG A 117 -8.56 12.18 -13.40
C ARG A 117 -9.83 12.51 -14.17
#